data_AF-A0A0D4CNZ4-F1
#
_entry.id   AF-A0A0D4CNZ4-F1
#
_cell.length_a   1.000
_cell.length_b   1.000
_cell.length_c   1.000
_cell.angle_alpha   90.00
_cell.angle_beta   90.00
_cell.angle_gamma   90.00
#
_symmetry.space_group_name_H-M   'P 1'
#
loop_
_entity.id
_entity.type
_entity.pdbx_description
1 polymer ?
#
loop_
_entity_poly.entity_id
_entity_poly.type
_entity_poly.pdbx_seq_one_letter_code
_entity_poly.pdbx_strand_id
1 'polypeptide(L)'
;MKMKYINQLTDDELEKLYATFIKSYGEFKVKWLDAFKDYPTITLDGSYYALNADNAETLFVYFEINDYGVFSNDNNDIDWFGYDTELTKIMRKFMLNKFGKQYMEDCFWNDFVGEDYD
;
A
#
# COMPACT_ATOMS: atom_id res chain seq x y z
N MET A 1 -7.17 14.75 5.36
CA MET A 1 -7.90 14.29 4.16
C MET A 1 -8.56 12.97 4.52
N LYS A 2 -9.90 12.84 4.39
CA LYS A 2 -10.60 11.62 4.80
C LYS A 2 -10.28 10.47 3.82
N MET A 3 -9.90 9.30 4.32
CA MET A 3 -9.79 8.08 3.50
C MET A 3 -11.18 7.75 2.93
N LYS A 4 -11.31 7.84 1.61
CA LYS A 4 -12.55 7.58 0.85
C LYS A 4 -12.53 6.19 0.23
N TYR A 5 -11.40 5.71 -0.27
CA TYR A 5 -11.35 4.49 -1.10
C TYR A 5 -10.72 3.30 -0.38
N ILE A 6 -9.54 3.49 0.21
CA ILE A 6 -8.76 2.40 0.82
C ILE A 6 -9.50 1.72 1.98
N ASN A 7 -10.34 2.47 2.70
CA ASN A 7 -11.16 1.95 3.80
C ASN A 7 -12.30 1.02 3.35
N GLN A 8 -12.67 1.08 2.06
CA GLN A 8 -13.67 0.21 1.45
C GLN A 8 -13.09 -1.13 0.97
N LEU A 9 -11.78 -1.33 1.05
CA LEU A 9 -11.18 -2.63 0.80
C LEU A 9 -11.64 -3.63 1.88
N THR A 10 -11.99 -4.84 1.43
CA THR A 10 -12.24 -5.97 2.32
C THR A 10 -10.92 -6.53 2.85
N ASP A 11 -10.99 -7.35 3.89
CA ASP A 11 -9.79 -7.97 4.48
C ASP A 11 -9.05 -8.83 3.45
N ASP A 12 -9.77 -9.63 2.64
CA ASP A 12 -9.18 -10.40 1.53
C ASP A 12 -8.45 -9.51 0.49
N GLU A 13 -8.98 -8.31 0.23
CA GLU A 13 -8.38 -7.38 -0.72
C GLU A 13 -7.14 -6.71 -0.14
N LEU A 14 -7.14 -6.42 1.17
CA LEU A 14 -5.98 -5.93 1.90
C LEU A 14 -4.89 -7.00 1.96
N GLU A 15 -5.25 -8.27 2.19
CA GLU A 15 -4.32 -9.40 2.12
C GLU A 15 -3.71 -9.55 0.73
N LYS A 16 -4.53 -9.44 -0.32
CA LYS A 16 -4.06 -9.51 -1.70
C LYS A 16 -3.14 -8.34 -2.05
N LEU A 17 -3.46 -7.13 -1.59
CA LEU A 17 -2.63 -5.95 -1.78
C LEU A 17 -1.28 -6.11 -1.06
N TYR A 18 -1.30 -6.50 0.22
CA TYR A 18 -0.11 -6.81 1.01
C TYR A 18 0.76 -7.87 0.33
N ALA A 19 0.18 -9.00 -0.09
CA ALA A 19 0.91 -10.02 -0.83
C ALA A 19 1.52 -9.48 -2.13
N THR A 20 0.89 -8.50 -2.78
CA THR A 20 1.44 -7.89 -3.99
C THR A 20 2.63 -6.97 -3.67
N PHE A 21 2.62 -6.28 -2.52
CA PHE A 21 3.79 -5.58 -2.01
C PHE A 21 4.93 -6.55 -1.70
N ILE A 22 4.65 -7.64 -1.00
CA ILE A 22 5.71 -8.61 -0.67
C ILE A 22 6.26 -9.30 -1.94
N LYS A 23 5.43 -9.52 -2.99
CA LYS A 23 5.88 -10.02 -4.31
C LYS A 23 7.00 -9.20 -4.91
N SER A 24 7.03 -7.88 -4.70
CA SER A 24 8.12 -7.06 -5.25
C SER A 24 9.47 -7.33 -4.60
N TYR A 25 9.52 -8.02 -3.45
CA TYR A 25 10.75 -8.40 -2.76
C TYR A 25 11.27 -9.80 -3.12
N GLY A 26 10.50 -10.63 -3.84
CA GLY A 26 10.91 -11.97 -4.28
C GLY A 26 9.81 -13.02 -4.21
N GLU A 27 10.19 -14.30 -4.24
CA GLU A 27 9.26 -15.40 -3.98
C GLU A 27 8.99 -15.54 -2.48
N PHE A 28 7.72 -15.58 -2.08
CA PHE A 28 7.33 -15.63 -0.68
C PHE A 28 5.98 -16.32 -0.46
N LYS A 29 5.70 -16.56 0.81
CA LYS A 29 4.38 -16.95 1.33
C LYS A 29 4.00 -16.07 2.51
N VAL A 30 2.83 -15.40 2.46
CA VAL A 30 2.27 -14.68 3.62
C VAL A 30 1.96 -15.68 4.72
N LYS A 31 2.38 -15.36 5.94
CA LYS A 31 2.12 -16.17 7.14
C LYS A 31 0.92 -15.64 7.90
N TRP A 32 0.86 -14.34 8.10
CA TRP A 32 -0.23 -13.62 8.74
C TRP A 32 -0.18 -12.15 8.32
N LEU A 33 -1.33 -11.49 8.46
CA LEU A 33 -1.51 -10.07 8.24
C LEU A 33 -2.61 -9.58 9.19
N ASP A 34 -2.33 -8.51 9.92
CA ASP A 34 -3.31 -7.68 10.60
C ASP A 34 -3.42 -6.33 9.89
N ALA A 35 -4.64 -5.83 9.75
CA ALA A 35 -4.92 -4.53 9.14
C ALA A 35 -5.62 -3.59 10.14
N PHE A 36 -4.90 -2.57 10.59
CA PHE A 36 -5.42 -1.57 11.52
C PHE A 36 -5.88 -0.35 10.74
N LYS A 37 -7.19 -0.08 10.75
CA LYS A 37 -7.77 1.07 10.06
C LYS A 37 -7.70 2.29 10.97
N ASP A 38 -6.57 2.99 10.94
CA ASP A 38 -6.36 4.22 11.69
C ASP A 38 -6.64 5.45 10.80
N TYR A 39 -6.84 6.62 11.39
CA TYR A 39 -6.93 7.86 10.59
C TYR A 39 -5.61 8.62 10.75
N PRO A 40 -4.86 8.89 9.66
CA PRO A 40 -5.29 8.94 8.25
C PRO A 40 -4.86 7.76 7.34
N THR A 41 -4.39 6.64 7.89
CA THR A 41 -3.81 5.51 7.14
C THR A 41 -4.32 4.15 7.63
N ILE A 42 -4.36 3.15 6.75
CA ILE A 42 -4.45 1.75 7.18
C ILE A 42 -3.03 1.24 7.40
N THR A 43 -2.75 0.69 8.57
CA THR A 43 -1.49 -0.02 8.85
C THR A 43 -1.67 -1.49 8.53
N LEU A 44 -0.88 -1.99 7.60
CA LEU A 44 -0.75 -3.41 7.27
C LEU A 44 0.48 -3.93 8.02
N ASP A 45 0.29 -4.70 9.07
CA ASP A 45 1.37 -5.34 9.83
C ASP A 45 1.29 -6.84 9.56
N GLY A 46 2.35 -7.43 9.04
CA GLY A 46 2.32 -8.83 8.68
C GLY A 46 3.69 -9.47 8.65
N SER A 47 3.68 -10.76 8.31
CA SER A 47 4.93 -11.48 8.06
C SER A 47 4.84 -12.44 6.89
N TYR A 48 6.01 -12.75 6.34
CA TYR A 48 6.16 -13.67 5.23
C TYR A 48 7.41 -14.54 5.36
N TYR A 49 7.44 -15.62 4.58
CA TYR A 49 8.61 -16.46 4.37
C TYR A 49 9.18 -16.20 2.99
N ALA A 50 10.48 -15.91 2.88
CA ALA A 50 11.16 -15.93 1.59
C ALA A 50 11.39 -17.39 1.17
N LEU A 51 10.87 -17.78 0.00
CA LEU A 51 10.97 -19.18 -0.48
C LEU A 51 12.36 -19.52 -1.05
N ASN A 52 13.13 -18.50 -1.44
CA ASN A 52 14.42 -18.65 -2.10
C ASN A 52 15.62 -18.54 -1.14
N ALA A 53 15.38 -18.44 0.17
CA ALA A 53 16.44 -18.40 1.17
C ALA A 53 16.65 -19.81 1.72
N ASP A 54 17.88 -20.31 1.66
CA ASP A 54 18.27 -21.61 2.24
C ASP A 54 17.93 -21.73 3.74
N ASN A 55 17.69 -20.58 4.40
CA ASN A 55 17.05 -20.45 5.70
C ASN A 55 15.80 -19.55 5.56
N ALA A 56 14.62 -20.16 5.38
CA ALA A 56 13.35 -19.43 5.30
C ALA A 56 13.01 -18.76 6.65
N GLU A 57 13.60 -17.60 6.90
CA GLU A 57 13.31 -16.77 8.07
C GLU A 57 11.97 -16.05 7.87
N THR A 58 11.22 -15.91 8.96
CA THR A 58 10.00 -15.09 8.98
C THR A 58 10.45 -13.63 9.04
N LEU A 59 10.13 -12.87 8.00
CA LEU A 59 10.37 -11.43 7.94
C LEU A 59 9.10 -10.69 8.31
N PHE A 60 9.25 -9.66 9.14
CA PHE A 60 8.17 -8.78 9.58
C PHE A 60 8.29 -7.46 8.83
N VAL A 61 7.20 -7.04 8.20
CA VAL A 61 7.15 -5.80 7.44
C VAL A 61 5.81 -5.14 7.70
N TYR A 62 5.86 -3.82 7.91
CA TYR A 62 4.68 -3.00 8.03
C TYR A 62 4.63 -1.97 6.90
N PHE A 63 3.40 -1.67 6.46
CA PHE A 63 3.13 -0.60 5.51
C PHE A 63 1.99 0.25 6.02
N GLU A 64 2.18 1.56 6.02
CA GLU A 64 1.06 2.49 6.19
C GLU A 64 0.56 2.89 4.80
N ILE A 65 -0.74 2.80 4.55
CA ILE A 65 -1.32 3.10 3.23
C ILE A 65 -2.52 4.03 3.35
N ASN A 66 -2.70 4.89 2.36
CA ASN A 66 -3.94 5.67 2.21
C ASN A 66 -4.38 5.72 0.74
N ASP A 67 -5.34 6.58 0.40
CA ASP A 67 -5.83 6.72 -0.97
C ASP A 67 -4.75 7.19 -1.96
N TYR A 68 -3.69 7.85 -1.49
CA TYR A 68 -2.68 8.53 -2.30
C TYR A 68 -1.41 7.70 -2.48
N GLY A 69 -1.02 6.92 -1.49
CA GLY A 69 0.20 6.11 -1.58
C GLY A 69 0.49 5.25 -0.37
N VAL A 70 1.68 4.66 -0.44
CA VAL A 70 2.28 3.84 0.60
C VAL A 70 3.35 4.68 1.30
N PHE A 71 3.36 4.63 2.63
CA PHE A 71 4.34 5.24 3.51
C PHE A 71 4.99 4.07 4.27
N SER A 72 6.27 3.80 4.00
CA SER A 72 7.05 2.95 4.89
C SER A 72 7.75 3.86 5.90
N ASN A 73 7.59 3.58 7.19
CA ASN A 73 8.16 4.41 8.25
C ASN A 73 9.38 3.74 8.89
N ASP A 74 10.19 3.02 8.11
CA ASP A 74 11.29 2.29 8.72
C ASP A 74 12.42 3.24 9.11
N ASN A 75 12.46 3.53 10.41
CA ASN A 75 13.51 4.25 11.14
C ASN A 75 14.91 3.57 11.06
N ASN A 76 15.11 2.65 10.12
CA ASN A 76 16.39 2.01 9.86
C ASN A 76 16.92 2.53 8.53
N ASP A 77 17.71 3.61 8.61
CA ASP A 77 18.70 4.25 7.70
C ASP A 77 19.21 3.49 6.44
N ILE A 78 18.38 2.71 5.77
CA ILE A 78 18.65 2.11 4.48
C ILE A 78 17.75 2.84 3.50
N ASP A 79 18.35 3.31 2.41
CA ASP A 79 17.77 4.11 1.32
C ASP A 79 16.53 3.44 0.68
N TRP A 80 15.36 3.53 1.34
CA TRP A 80 14.09 2.98 0.84
C TRP A 80 13.27 3.99 0.01
N PHE A 81 13.78 5.20 -0.24
CA PHE A 81 13.09 6.26 -0.99
C PHE A 81 12.59 5.83 -2.39
N GLY A 82 13.25 4.87 -3.04
CA GLY A 82 12.81 4.30 -4.31
C GLY A 82 11.67 3.27 -4.19
N TYR A 83 11.58 2.58 -3.07
CA TYR A 83 10.64 1.48 -2.84
C TYR A 83 9.21 1.98 -2.60
N ASP A 84 9.04 3.06 -1.83
CA ASP A 84 7.73 3.66 -1.59
C ASP A 84 7.05 4.13 -2.89
N THR A 85 7.85 4.60 -3.85
CA THR A 85 7.35 4.99 -5.17
C THR A 85 6.81 3.80 -5.96
N GLU A 86 7.53 2.67 -5.97
CA GLU A 86 7.07 1.45 -6.66
C GLU A 86 5.86 0.81 -5.96
N LEU A 87 5.87 0.73 -4.62
CA LEU A 87 4.73 0.26 -3.84
C LEU A 87 3.50 1.15 -4.04
N THR A 88 3.70 2.48 -4.11
CA THR A 88 2.64 3.44 -4.43
C THR A 88 2.07 3.20 -5.83
N LYS A 89 2.90 2.92 -6.84
CA LYS A 89 2.43 2.57 -8.19
C LYS A 89 1.61 1.28 -8.18
N ILE A 90 2.07 0.25 -7.47
CA ILE A 90 1.35 -1.02 -7.30
C ILE A 90 -0.02 -0.78 -6.66
N MET A 91 -0.05 -0.03 -5.55
CA MET A 91 -1.26 0.31 -4.83
C MET A 91 -2.24 1.08 -5.73
N ARG A 92 -1.78 2.14 -6.39
CA ARG A 92 -2.63 2.95 -7.29
C ARG A 92 -3.19 2.11 -8.43
N LYS A 93 -2.40 1.20 -9.01
CA LYS A 93 -2.89 0.27 -10.04
C LYS A 93 -3.96 -0.67 -9.50
N PHE A 94 -3.77 -1.21 -8.30
CA PHE A 94 -4.78 -2.03 -7.62
C PHE A 94 -6.08 -1.26 -7.40
N MET A 95 -5.99 -0.04 -6.88
CA MET A 95 -7.13 0.84 -6.61
C MET A 95 -7.85 1.25 -7.89
N LEU A 96 -7.10 1.60 -8.96
CA LEU A 96 -7.66 1.89 -10.28
C LEU A 96 -8.41 0.67 -10.85
N ASN A 97 -7.89 -0.54 -10.69
CA ASN A 97 -8.57 -1.75 -11.18
C ASN A 97 -9.88 -2.03 -10.44
N LYS A 98 -9.96 -1.70 -9.14
CA LYS A 98 -11.16 -1.93 -8.32
C LYS A 98 -12.20 -0.82 -8.50
N PHE A 99 -11.79 0.44 -8.39
CA PHE A 99 -12.67 1.61 -8.31
C PHE A 99 -12.77 2.39 -9.62
N GLY A 100 -11.96 2.04 -10.61
CA GLY A 100 -11.99 2.64 -11.94
C GLY A 100 -11.51 4.08 -11.97
N LYS A 101 -11.91 4.79 -13.03
CA LYS A 101 -11.48 6.16 -13.32
C LYS A 101 -11.86 7.15 -12.20
N GLN A 102 -12.97 6.92 -11.49
CA GLN A 102 -13.45 7.82 -10.43
C GLN A 102 -12.42 7.96 -9.29
N TYR A 103 -11.74 6.87 -8.92
CA TYR A 103 -10.66 6.92 -7.93
C TYR A 103 -9.56 7.89 -8.36
N MET A 104 -9.18 7.85 -9.63
CA MET A 104 -8.12 8.71 -10.15
C MET A 104 -8.54 10.18 -10.24
N GLU A 105 -9.79 10.44 -10.64
CA GLU A 105 -10.37 11.78 -10.63
C GLU A 105 -10.37 12.37 -9.22
N ASP A 106 -10.89 11.62 -8.26
CA ASP A 106 -11.04 12.10 -6.90
C ASP A 106 -9.72 12.33 -6.16
N CYS A 107 -8.71 11.49 -6.40
CA CYS A 107 -7.48 11.51 -5.62
C CYS A 107 -6.32 12.26 -6.31
N PHE A 108 -6.38 12.54 -7.61
CA PHE A 108 -5.24 13.13 -8.34
C PHE A 108 -5.60 14.26 -9.31
N TRP A 109 -6.85 14.37 -9.76
CA TRP A 109 -7.24 15.38 -10.74
C TRP A 109 -8.21 16.44 -10.18
N ASN A 110 -8.93 16.16 -9.09
CA ASN A 110 -9.80 17.15 -8.46
C ASN A 110 -9.04 18.34 -7.84
N ASP A 111 -7.74 18.20 -7.59
CA ASP A 111 -6.87 19.31 -7.14
C ASP A 111 -6.44 20.24 -8.31
N PHE A 112 -6.77 19.90 -9.56
CA PHE A 112 -6.49 20.73 -10.75
C PHE A 112 -7.70 21.57 -11.23
N VAL A 113 -8.83 21.53 -10.52
CA VAL A 113 -9.93 22.47 -10.79
C VAL A 113 -9.55 23.79 -10.16
N GLY A 114 -9.08 24.70 -10.99
CA GLY A 114 -8.49 25.98 -10.61
C GLY A 114 -9.33 26.76 -9.61
N GLU A 115 -8.63 27.43 -8.70
CA GLU A 115 -9.06 28.76 -8.31
C GLU A 115 -9.03 29.61 -9.59
N ASP A 116 -10.15 29.63 -10.33
CA ASP A 116 -10.44 30.71 -11.25
C ASP A 116 -10.53 31.97 -10.37
N TYR A 117 -9.41 32.68 -10.26
CA TYR A 117 -9.38 34.04 -9.75
C TYR A 117 -10.09 34.92 -10.78
N ASP A 118 -11.37 35.16 -10.56
CA ASP A 118 -12.14 36.26 -11.18
C ASP A 118 -11.49 37.63 -10.90
#